data_AF-A0A7W9U2H8-F1
#
_entry.id   AF-A0A7W9U2H8-F1
#
_cell.length_a   1.000
_cell.length_b   1.000
_cell.length_c   1.000
_cell.angle_alpha   90.00
_cell.angle_beta   90.00
_cell.angle_gamma   90.00
#
_symmetry.space_group_name_H-M   'P 1'
#
loop_
_entity.id
_entity.type
_entity.pdbx_description
1 polymer ?
#
loop_
_entity_poly.entity_id
_entity_poly.type
_entity_poly.pdbx_seq_one_letter_code
_entity_poly.pdbx_strand_id
1 'polypeptide(L)'
;MKKARTLAAILLIGIGITKTISPIQVLAEQNIRKPSGQSAGNQLNRSLTGEQRQVMLQMLDKIMAVLRDDQPFIFDKVGFGKVGRIDSWEDDSGKTYSYNADSLPDANILFSTKSDPENYDDDRRTVTAVPESFYFEFFSSHSGLDRQTLEKHLALETYWIDAVGEKHNGNRLMPLPPALWQRVYRYRAKEQATSHFPVDVELFYFEPKDGDGNREPRLDAIRITRSYPYLTPEMRKKRREEEQQKKHD
;
A
#
# COMPACT_ATOMS: atom_id res chain seq x y z
N MET A 1 -32.84 -13.53 -53.01
CA MET A 1 -31.46 -13.15 -52.62
C MET A 1 -31.59 -12.10 -51.51
N LYS A 2 -31.65 -12.42 -50.21
CA LYS A 2 -30.61 -12.93 -49.28
C LYS A 2 -29.24 -12.26 -49.47
N LYS A 3 -28.91 -11.30 -48.60
CA LYS A 3 -27.90 -11.49 -47.54
C LYS A 3 -28.11 -10.46 -46.43
N ALA A 4 -28.59 -10.98 -45.31
CA ALA A 4 -28.64 -10.33 -44.01
C ALA A 4 -27.22 -10.04 -43.51
N ARG A 5 -27.00 -8.88 -42.93
CA ARG A 5 -25.82 -8.60 -42.09
C ARG A 5 -26.25 -8.73 -40.63
N THR A 6 -25.76 -9.79 -40.03
CA THR A 6 -25.93 -10.14 -38.62
C THR A 6 -25.33 -9.05 -37.73
N LEU A 7 -26.18 -8.35 -36.98
CA LEU A 7 -25.79 -7.61 -35.78
C LEU A 7 -25.54 -8.65 -34.68
N ALA A 8 -24.29 -8.80 -34.24
CA ALA A 8 -23.99 -9.46 -32.99
C ALA A 8 -24.17 -8.41 -31.87
N ALA A 9 -25.32 -8.45 -31.22
CA ALA A 9 -25.54 -7.79 -29.95
C ALA A 9 -24.81 -8.59 -28.86
N ILE A 10 -23.68 -8.08 -28.38
CA ILE A 10 -23.09 -8.55 -27.12
C ILE A 10 -23.83 -7.80 -26.01
N LEU A 11 -24.74 -8.52 -25.37
CA LEU A 11 -25.45 -8.14 -24.16
C LEU A 11 -24.43 -8.13 -23.00
N LEU A 12 -23.82 -6.99 -22.74
CA LEU A 12 -23.06 -6.76 -21.50
C LEU A 12 -24.07 -6.53 -20.38
N ILE A 13 -24.45 -7.61 -19.69
CA ILE A 13 -25.03 -7.54 -18.36
C ILE A 13 -23.90 -7.18 -17.40
N GLY A 14 -23.56 -5.89 -17.36
CA GLY A 14 -22.72 -5.31 -16.32
C GLY A 14 -23.56 -5.07 -15.08
N ILE A 15 -23.66 -6.08 -14.21
CA ILE A 15 -24.14 -5.89 -12.85
C ILE A 15 -23.23 -4.85 -12.21
N GLY A 16 -23.80 -3.68 -11.91
CA GLY A 16 -23.14 -2.60 -11.21
C GLY A 16 -22.73 -3.05 -9.82
N ILE A 17 -21.48 -3.47 -9.68
CA ILE A 17 -20.79 -3.46 -8.40
C ILE A 17 -19.95 -2.19 -8.44
N THR A 18 -20.52 -1.09 -7.95
CA THR A 18 -19.74 0.08 -7.56
C THR A 18 -18.80 -0.38 -6.45
N LYS A 19 -17.60 -0.85 -6.83
CA LYS A 19 -16.51 -1.03 -5.89
C LYS A 19 -16.21 0.36 -5.32
N THR A 20 -16.56 0.58 -4.07
CA THR A 20 -15.95 1.64 -3.27
C THR A 20 -14.49 1.30 -3.12
N ILE A 21 -13.72 1.82 -4.08
CA ILE A 21 -12.26 1.85 -4.10
C ILE A 21 -11.84 2.44 -2.75
N SER A 22 -10.96 1.74 -2.02
CA SER A 22 -10.38 2.29 -0.78
C SER A 22 -9.81 3.67 -1.12
N PRO A 23 -10.03 4.71 -0.30
CA PRO A 23 -9.57 6.03 -0.67
C PRO A 23 -8.04 6.16 -0.77
N ILE A 24 -7.26 5.17 -0.31
CA ILE A 24 -5.83 5.07 -0.62
C ILE A 24 -5.57 4.72 -2.10
N GLN A 25 -6.42 3.90 -2.72
CA GLN A 25 -6.41 3.74 -4.18
C GLN A 25 -6.81 5.04 -4.87
N VAL A 26 -7.75 5.82 -4.33
CA VAL A 26 -8.12 7.14 -4.88
C VAL A 26 -6.98 8.16 -4.73
N LEU A 27 -6.26 8.18 -3.61
CA LEU A 27 -5.07 9.04 -3.43
C LEU A 27 -3.91 8.63 -4.33
N ALA A 28 -3.72 7.32 -4.57
CA ALA A 28 -2.72 6.82 -5.52
C ALA A 28 -3.10 7.11 -6.98
N GLU A 29 -4.38 7.09 -7.32
CA GLU A 29 -4.89 7.40 -8.66
C GLU A 29 -4.89 8.91 -8.97
N GLN A 30 -4.99 9.77 -7.95
CA GLN A 30 -4.93 11.24 -8.13
C GLN A 30 -3.51 11.81 -8.24
N ASN A 31 -2.47 11.03 -7.92
CA ASN A 31 -1.07 11.48 -7.97
C ASN A 31 -0.28 11.00 -9.19
N ILE A 32 -0.96 10.55 -10.26
CA ILE A 32 -0.31 10.30 -11.56
C ILE A 32 0.12 11.66 -12.16
N ARG A 33 1.31 12.15 -11.76
CA ARG A 33 1.97 13.23 -12.47
C ARG A 33 2.22 12.78 -13.91
N LYS A 34 1.76 13.61 -14.86
CA LYS A 34 2.35 13.63 -16.21
C LYS A 34 3.86 13.82 -16.06
N PRO A 35 4.70 13.09 -16.81
CA PRO A 35 6.15 13.30 -16.76
C PRO A 35 6.43 14.74 -17.22
N SER A 36 6.88 15.58 -16.30
CA SER A 36 7.38 16.91 -16.62
C SER A 36 8.66 16.73 -17.44
N GLY A 37 8.57 17.02 -18.73
CA GLY A 37 9.72 17.10 -19.60
C GLY A 37 10.62 18.24 -19.15
N GLN A 38 11.63 17.96 -18.32
CA GLN A 38 12.82 18.78 -18.17
C GLN A 38 13.97 18.00 -17.51
N SER A 39 15.04 17.82 -18.29
CA SER A 39 16.38 17.30 -17.96
C SER A 39 16.53 15.81 -17.64
N ALA A 40 16.51 14.98 -18.69
CA ALA A 40 16.93 13.57 -18.66
C ALA A 40 18.43 13.34 -18.32
N GLY A 41 19.20 14.39 -18.01
CA GLY A 41 20.66 14.32 -17.81
C GLY A 41 21.11 14.02 -16.38
N ASN A 42 20.32 14.32 -15.34
CA ASN A 42 20.75 14.23 -13.94
C ASN A 42 19.99 13.19 -13.09
N GLN A 43 19.01 12.47 -13.67
CA GLN A 43 18.19 11.49 -12.94
C GLN A 43 18.86 10.11 -12.75
N LEU A 44 20.02 9.87 -13.36
CA LEU A 44 20.54 8.51 -13.54
C LEU A 44 21.56 8.04 -12.48
N ASN A 45 22.05 8.93 -11.60
CA ASN A 45 23.13 8.64 -10.64
C ASN A 45 22.77 8.80 -9.16
N ARG A 46 21.48 8.75 -8.78
CA ARG A 46 21.10 8.80 -7.35
C ARG A 46 21.11 7.40 -6.74
N SER A 47 22.02 7.18 -5.78
CA SER A 47 22.11 5.96 -4.98
C SER A 47 21.98 6.33 -3.52
N LEU A 48 21.28 5.51 -2.73
CA LEU A 48 21.19 5.70 -1.30
C LEU A 48 22.58 5.57 -0.67
N THR A 49 22.93 6.52 0.20
CA THR A 49 24.11 6.37 1.06
C THR A 49 23.88 5.21 2.06
N GLY A 50 24.95 4.69 2.65
CA GLY A 50 24.84 3.65 3.68
C GLY A 50 23.98 4.08 4.86
N GLU A 51 24.08 5.35 5.27
CA GLU A 51 23.27 5.94 6.34
C GLU A 51 21.79 6.04 5.95
N GLN A 52 21.48 6.54 4.75
CA GLN A 52 20.11 6.61 4.26
C GLN A 52 19.45 5.24 4.17
N ARG A 53 20.21 4.25 3.69
CA ARG A 53 19.77 2.85 3.65
C ARG A 53 19.46 2.32 5.04
N GLN A 54 20.35 2.55 6.02
CA GLN A 54 20.15 2.10 7.38
C GLN A 54 18.93 2.76 8.04
N VAL A 55 18.77 4.08 7.88
CA VAL A 55 17.59 4.80 8.38
C VAL A 55 16.31 4.23 7.80
N MET A 56 16.31 3.94 6.50
CA MET A 56 15.15 3.35 5.82
C MET A 56 14.82 1.96 6.36
N LEU A 57 15.80 1.08 6.56
CA LEU A 57 15.59 -0.26 7.12
C LEU A 57 15.07 -0.20 8.57
N GLN A 58 15.64 0.67 9.40
CA GLN A 58 15.16 0.89 10.77
C GLN A 58 13.73 1.47 10.81
N MET A 59 13.39 2.31 9.83
CA MET A 59 12.03 2.80 9.70
C MET A 59 11.06 1.66 9.38
N LEU A 60 11.43 0.81 8.44
CA LEU A 60 10.63 -0.36 8.07
C LEU A 60 10.44 -1.34 9.24
N ASP A 61 11.46 -1.54 10.08
CA ASP A 61 11.33 -2.35 11.31
C ASP A 61 10.25 -1.81 12.25
N LYS A 62 10.27 -0.50 12.49
CA LYS A 62 9.26 0.15 13.35
C LYS A 62 7.86 0.08 12.75
N ILE A 63 7.75 0.24 11.42
CA ILE A 63 6.47 0.09 10.72
C ILE A 63 5.94 -1.33 10.85
N MET A 64 6.78 -2.36 10.71
CA MET A 64 6.36 -3.75 10.90
C MET A 64 5.95 -4.02 12.35
N ALA A 65 6.70 -3.53 13.33
CA ALA A 65 6.34 -3.64 14.74
C ALA A 65 4.94 -3.06 15.02
N VAL A 66 4.60 -1.95 14.36
CA VAL A 66 3.29 -1.30 14.52
C VAL A 66 2.23 -2.04 13.72
N LEU A 67 2.40 -2.20 12.41
CA LEU A 67 1.36 -2.73 11.54
C LEU A 67 1.15 -4.23 11.72
N ARG A 68 2.20 -5.02 11.92
CA ARG A 68 2.10 -6.47 12.09
C ARG A 68 1.95 -6.87 13.55
N ASP A 69 2.76 -6.29 14.42
CA ASP A 69 2.89 -6.75 15.82
C ASP A 69 2.08 -5.92 16.82
N ASP A 70 1.29 -4.95 16.33
CA ASP A 70 0.41 -4.06 17.11
C ASP A 70 1.12 -3.29 18.24
N GLN A 71 2.41 -2.97 18.04
CA GLN A 71 3.12 -2.09 18.96
C GLN A 71 2.52 -0.68 18.93
N PRO A 72 2.46 0.01 20.09
CA PRO A 72 1.97 1.38 20.16
C PRO A 72 2.72 2.31 19.20
N PHE A 73 1.98 3.09 18.43
CA PHE A 73 2.53 4.10 17.54
C PHE A 73 2.43 5.49 18.15
N ILE A 74 3.57 6.11 18.45
CA ILE A 74 3.62 7.47 18.98
C ILE A 74 4.13 8.42 17.88
N PHE A 75 3.19 9.05 17.17
CA PHE A 75 3.42 9.82 15.94
C PHE A 75 4.56 10.86 16.00
N ASP A 76 4.88 11.42 17.17
CA ASP A 76 5.91 12.43 17.37
C ASP A 76 7.31 11.87 17.74
N LYS A 77 7.43 10.58 18.01
CA LYS A 77 8.66 9.94 18.54
C LYS A 77 9.23 8.82 17.68
N VAL A 78 8.59 8.53 16.56
CA VAL A 78 8.89 7.32 15.79
C VAL A 78 10.24 7.41 15.03
N GLY A 79 10.84 8.60 14.95
CA GLY A 79 12.16 8.78 14.31
C GLY A 79 12.11 8.73 12.78
N PHE A 80 10.91 8.91 12.20
CA PHE A 80 10.70 9.07 10.75
C PHE A 80 10.83 10.54 10.31
N GLY A 81 11.37 11.40 11.16
CA GLY A 81 11.33 12.85 11.00
C GLY A 81 10.16 13.48 11.73
N LYS A 82 9.74 14.66 11.26
CA LYS A 82 8.69 15.49 11.90
C LYS A 82 7.40 15.40 11.11
N VAL A 83 6.27 15.33 11.81
CA VAL A 83 4.95 15.45 11.17
C VAL A 83 4.83 16.84 10.53
N GLY A 84 4.68 16.86 9.21
CA GLY A 84 4.52 18.08 8.42
C GLY A 84 3.07 18.41 8.12
N ARG A 85 2.24 17.39 7.88
CA ARG A 85 0.82 17.54 7.57
C ARG A 85 0.00 16.40 8.18
N ILE A 86 -1.22 16.72 8.60
CA ILE A 86 -2.22 15.76 9.05
C ILE A 86 -3.49 16.00 8.25
N ASP A 87 -3.91 14.99 7.50
CA ASP A 87 -5.14 15.01 6.71
C ASP A 87 -6.19 14.15 7.43
N SER A 88 -7.34 14.75 7.78
CA SER A 88 -8.47 14.07 8.42
C SER A 88 -9.51 13.64 7.39
N TRP A 89 -10.24 12.57 7.69
CA TRP A 89 -11.32 12.04 6.85
C TRP A 89 -12.67 12.55 7.38
N GLU A 90 -13.56 13.01 6.51
CA GLU A 90 -14.83 13.60 6.95
C GLU A 90 -15.76 12.57 7.61
N ASP A 91 -15.75 11.33 7.11
CA ASP A 91 -16.66 10.26 7.52
C ASP A 91 -15.98 9.12 8.30
N ASP A 92 -14.76 9.35 8.80
CA ASP A 92 -13.98 8.32 9.50
C ASP A 92 -13.09 8.95 10.58
N SER A 93 -12.90 8.26 11.71
CA SER A 93 -12.02 8.72 12.79
C SER A 93 -10.52 8.64 12.46
N GLY A 94 -10.18 7.96 11.37
CA GLY A 94 -8.85 7.84 10.80
C GLY A 94 -8.21 9.17 10.44
N LYS A 95 -6.90 9.13 10.16
CA LYS A 95 -6.08 10.27 9.71
C LYS A 95 -4.92 9.78 8.87
N THR A 96 -4.41 10.63 8.00
CA THR A 96 -3.12 10.42 7.31
C THR A 96 -2.11 11.43 7.78
N TYR A 97 -0.94 10.94 8.19
CA TYR A 97 0.18 11.72 8.71
C TYR A 97 1.29 11.71 7.66
N SER A 98 1.69 12.91 7.21
CA SER A 98 2.82 13.10 6.31
C SER A 98 4.04 13.55 7.11
N TYR A 99 5.18 12.90 6.89
CA TYR A 99 6.44 13.15 7.59
C TYR A 99 7.48 13.76 6.66
N ASN A 100 8.24 14.72 7.21
CA ASN A 100 9.44 15.26 6.61
C ASN A 100 10.66 14.69 7.35
N ALA A 101 11.53 13.98 6.62
CA ALA A 101 12.75 13.39 7.14
C ALA A 101 13.99 14.04 6.52
N ASP A 102 14.77 14.78 7.31
CA ASP A 102 15.99 15.44 6.82
C ASP A 102 17.02 14.44 6.27
N SER A 103 17.03 13.21 6.78
CA SER A 103 17.86 12.11 6.29
C SER A 103 17.41 11.56 4.93
N LEU A 104 16.15 11.75 4.56
CA LEU A 104 15.55 11.27 3.31
C LEU A 104 14.80 12.42 2.60
N PRO A 105 15.53 13.46 2.13
CA PRO A 105 14.92 14.70 1.67
C PRO A 105 14.13 14.57 0.36
N ASP A 106 14.33 13.49 -0.40
CA ASP A 106 13.61 13.20 -1.65
C ASP A 106 12.46 12.19 -1.44
N ALA A 107 12.00 12.00 -0.20
CA ALA A 107 10.96 11.04 0.15
C ALA A 107 9.65 11.69 0.59
N ASN A 108 8.56 11.10 0.15
CA ASN A 108 7.22 11.28 0.68
C ASN A 108 6.90 10.10 1.60
N ILE A 109 6.65 10.39 2.88
CA ILE A 109 6.44 9.38 3.92
C ILE A 109 5.06 9.59 4.52
N LEU A 110 4.16 8.63 4.33
CA LEU A 110 2.78 8.67 4.81
C LEU A 110 2.50 7.50 5.74
N PHE A 111 1.81 7.77 6.84
CA PHE A 111 1.24 6.76 7.72
C PHE A 111 -0.24 7.05 7.91
N SER A 112 -1.10 6.05 7.75
CA SER A 112 -2.55 6.21 7.82
C SER A 112 -3.13 5.33 8.92
N THR A 113 -4.13 5.89 9.59
CA THR A 113 -5.03 5.20 10.51
C THR A 113 -6.45 5.26 9.96
N LYS A 114 -7.29 4.33 10.39
CA LYS A 114 -8.72 4.26 10.05
C LYS A 114 -9.55 3.81 11.24
N SER A 115 -10.85 4.08 11.23
CA SER A 115 -11.77 3.51 12.22
C SER A 115 -11.65 1.99 12.27
N ASP A 116 -11.57 1.43 13.48
CA ASP A 116 -11.39 0.00 13.72
C ASP A 116 -12.40 -0.84 12.90
N PRO A 117 -11.95 -1.62 11.90
CA PRO A 117 -12.82 -2.40 11.04
C PRO A 117 -13.67 -3.42 11.78
N GLU A 118 -13.19 -3.92 12.91
CA GLU A 118 -13.85 -4.95 13.71
C GLU A 118 -14.84 -4.37 14.71
N ASN A 119 -14.77 -3.07 14.98
CA ASN A 119 -15.88 -2.37 15.60
C ASN A 119 -16.98 -2.18 14.55
N TYR A 120 -18.19 -2.65 14.86
CA TYR A 120 -19.29 -2.63 13.90
C TYR A 120 -20.19 -1.41 14.01
N ASP A 121 -19.94 -0.41 14.84
CA ASP A 121 -20.80 0.77 14.99
C ASP A 121 -20.99 1.52 13.66
N ASP A 122 -22.20 2.08 13.49
CA ASP A 122 -22.57 2.83 12.28
C ASP A 122 -21.85 4.17 12.19
N ASP A 123 -21.75 4.90 13.30
CA ASP A 123 -21.04 6.18 13.34
C ASP A 123 -19.52 5.98 13.44
N ARG A 124 -18.90 5.82 12.27
CA ARG A 124 -17.45 5.59 12.11
C ARG A 124 -16.58 6.71 12.66
N ARG A 125 -17.12 7.92 12.87
CA ARG A 125 -16.39 9.06 13.44
C ARG A 125 -16.10 8.88 14.93
N THR A 126 -16.90 8.05 15.60
CA THR A 126 -16.78 7.76 17.04
C THR A 126 -15.96 6.52 17.35
N VAL A 127 -15.77 5.66 16.36
CA VAL A 127 -15.00 4.42 16.49
C VAL A 127 -13.53 4.74 16.67
N THR A 128 -12.83 4.04 17.57
CA THR A 128 -11.39 4.21 17.77
C THR A 128 -10.61 4.01 16.47
N ALA A 129 -9.67 4.90 16.19
CA ALA A 129 -8.79 4.76 15.04
C ALA A 129 -7.64 3.78 15.33
N VAL A 130 -7.37 2.89 14.39
CA VAL A 130 -6.28 1.89 14.43
C VAL A 130 -5.33 2.09 13.24
N PRO A 131 -4.05 1.66 13.34
CA PRO A 131 -3.13 1.68 12.21
C PRO A 131 -3.70 0.97 10.98
N GLU A 132 -3.54 1.55 9.79
CA GLU A 132 -3.98 0.94 8.53
C GLU A 132 -2.80 0.61 7.63
N SER A 133 -2.00 1.63 7.30
CA SER A 133 -0.99 1.49 6.26
C SER A 133 0.16 2.47 6.41
N PHE A 134 1.26 2.11 5.78
CA PHE A 134 2.42 2.94 5.56
C PHE A 134 2.72 3.01 4.06
N TYR A 135 3.05 4.21 3.60
CA TYR A 135 3.46 4.45 2.22
C TYR A 135 4.73 5.29 2.21
N PHE A 136 5.73 4.82 1.49
CA PHE A 136 6.98 5.49 1.26
C PHE A 136 7.18 5.59 -0.25
N GLU A 137 7.50 6.77 -0.75
CA GLU A 137 7.76 7.02 -2.16
C GLU A 137 8.92 8.00 -2.29
N PHE A 138 9.83 7.74 -3.22
CA PHE A 138 10.79 8.75 -3.63
C PHE A 138 10.20 9.62 -4.73
N PHE A 139 10.37 10.95 -4.65
CA PHE A 139 10.03 11.83 -5.78
C PHE A 139 10.91 11.53 -7.02
N SER A 140 12.05 10.89 -6.83
CA SER A 140 12.84 10.27 -7.90
C SER A 140 13.42 8.94 -7.43
N SER A 141 13.29 7.88 -8.22
CA SER A 141 13.76 6.55 -7.82
C SER A 141 15.27 6.48 -7.50
N HIS A 142 15.64 5.66 -6.52
CA HIS A 142 17.01 5.51 -6.03
C HIS A 142 17.52 4.08 -6.18
N SER A 143 18.79 3.93 -6.55
CA SER A 143 19.49 2.63 -6.44
C SER A 143 20.07 2.44 -5.02
N GLY A 144 20.71 1.30 -4.77
CA GLY A 144 21.36 1.02 -3.49
C GLY A 144 20.46 0.39 -2.41
N LEU A 145 19.23 0.01 -2.74
CA LEU A 145 18.44 -0.93 -1.92
C LEU A 145 17.71 -1.87 -2.87
N ASP A 146 18.20 -3.09 -2.97
CA ASP A 146 17.64 -4.08 -3.89
C ASP A 146 16.48 -4.85 -3.26
N ARG A 147 15.71 -5.51 -4.14
CA ARG A 147 14.52 -6.27 -3.77
C ARG A 147 14.82 -7.42 -2.81
N GLN A 148 15.91 -8.16 -3.00
CA GLN A 148 16.23 -9.33 -2.16
C GLN A 148 16.61 -8.89 -0.74
N THR A 149 17.30 -7.75 -0.62
CA THR A 149 17.56 -7.13 0.69
C THR A 149 16.26 -6.83 1.42
N LEU A 150 15.28 -6.20 0.76
CA LEU A 150 13.97 -5.91 1.38
C LEU A 150 13.16 -7.18 1.68
N GLU A 151 13.14 -8.15 0.75
CA GLU A 151 12.47 -9.44 0.92
C GLU A 151 12.97 -10.17 2.17
N LYS A 152 14.30 -10.19 2.38
CA LYS A 152 14.93 -10.81 3.55
C LYS A 152 14.67 -9.99 4.82
N HIS A 153 14.88 -8.68 4.76
CA HIS A 153 14.77 -7.77 5.91
C HIS A 153 13.37 -7.78 6.51
N LEU A 154 12.34 -7.72 5.66
CA LEU A 154 10.93 -7.72 6.05
C LEU A 154 10.35 -9.12 6.27
N ALA A 155 11.16 -10.17 6.10
CA ALA A 155 10.73 -11.57 6.14
C ALA A 155 9.49 -11.83 5.27
N LEU A 156 9.60 -11.55 3.97
CA LEU A 156 8.48 -11.69 3.02
C LEU A 156 8.31 -13.12 2.52
N GLU A 157 7.06 -13.50 2.24
CA GLU A 157 6.69 -14.78 1.66
C GLU A 157 6.86 -14.83 0.14
N THR A 158 6.97 -16.03 -0.43
CA THR A 158 7.03 -16.24 -1.89
C THR A 158 5.66 -16.20 -2.59
N TYR A 159 4.65 -15.73 -1.86
CA TYR A 159 3.27 -15.58 -2.32
C TYR A 159 2.66 -14.28 -1.79
N TRP A 160 1.51 -13.92 -2.34
CA TRP A 160 0.65 -12.88 -1.81
C TRP A 160 -0.80 -13.35 -1.81
N ILE A 161 -1.65 -12.64 -1.08
CA ILE A 161 -3.09 -12.92 -0.99
C ILE A 161 -3.82 -11.70 -1.50
N ASP A 162 -4.82 -11.89 -2.36
CA ASP A 162 -5.62 -10.79 -2.88
C ASP A 162 -6.77 -10.38 -1.94
N ALA A 163 -7.54 -9.38 -2.36
CA ALA A 163 -8.64 -8.85 -1.56
C ALA A 163 -9.80 -9.83 -1.34
N VAL A 164 -9.87 -10.94 -2.10
CA VAL A 164 -10.87 -12.00 -1.92
C VAL A 164 -10.34 -13.20 -1.14
N GLY A 165 -9.07 -13.14 -0.71
CA GLY A 165 -8.43 -14.19 0.08
C GLY A 165 -7.75 -15.28 -0.74
N GLU A 166 -7.65 -15.12 -2.07
CA GLU A 166 -6.97 -16.10 -2.92
C GLU A 166 -5.46 -15.93 -2.85
N LYS A 167 -4.76 -17.06 -2.67
CA LYS A 167 -3.31 -17.13 -2.64
C LYS A 167 -2.75 -17.20 -4.07
N HIS A 168 -1.86 -16.28 -4.38
CA HIS A 168 -1.14 -16.20 -5.66
C HIS A 168 0.34 -16.52 -5.45
N ASN A 169 0.82 -17.56 -6.13
CA ASN A 169 2.24 -17.92 -6.10
C ASN A 169 3.03 -17.05 -7.07
N GLY A 170 4.21 -16.61 -6.64
CA GLY A 170 5.00 -15.64 -7.38
C GLY A 170 4.57 -14.22 -7.07
N ASN A 171 5.56 -13.37 -6.81
CA ASN A 171 5.32 -12.03 -6.27
C ASN A 171 5.31 -10.95 -7.34
N ARG A 172 5.89 -11.20 -8.51
CA ARG A 172 5.95 -10.22 -9.60
C ARG A 172 4.59 -10.11 -10.29
N LEU A 173 4.04 -8.90 -10.30
CA LEU A 173 2.84 -8.61 -11.08
C LEU A 173 3.17 -8.36 -12.54
N MET A 174 2.18 -8.62 -13.39
CA MET A 174 2.24 -8.24 -14.79
C MET A 174 2.24 -6.71 -14.89
N PRO A 175 3.17 -6.10 -15.67
CA PRO A 175 3.13 -4.66 -15.91
C PRO A 175 1.79 -4.28 -16.55
N LEU A 176 1.13 -3.25 -16.03
CA LEU A 176 -0.08 -2.69 -16.63
C LEU A 176 0.27 -1.39 -17.37
N PRO A 177 -0.21 -1.19 -18.61
CA PRO A 177 -0.07 0.10 -19.29
C PRO A 177 -0.66 1.25 -18.46
N PRO A 178 -0.06 2.46 -18.47
CA PRO A 178 1.09 2.88 -19.29
C PRO A 178 2.45 2.63 -18.61
N ALA A 179 2.49 2.16 -17.37
CA ALA A 179 3.71 2.02 -16.56
C ALA A 179 4.50 0.73 -16.88
N LEU A 180 4.81 0.49 -18.16
CA LEU A 180 5.50 -0.73 -18.61
C LEU A 180 6.90 -0.92 -17.98
N TRP A 181 7.51 0.16 -17.50
CA TRP A 181 8.87 0.18 -16.95
C TRP A 181 8.92 0.03 -15.43
N GLN A 182 7.79 0.20 -14.74
CA GLN A 182 7.69 -0.01 -13.30
C GLN A 182 7.29 -1.48 -13.06
N ARG A 183 8.06 -2.17 -12.24
CA ARG A 183 7.76 -3.51 -11.76
C ARG A 183 7.19 -3.42 -10.37
N VAL A 184 6.03 -4.03 -10.19
CA VAL A 184 5.37 -4.15 -8.90
C VAL A 184 5.51 -5.58 -8.41
N TYR A 185 5.89 -5.73 -7.15
CA TYR A 185 5.95 -7.00 -6.47
C TYR A 185 5.04 -6.97 -5.25
N ARG A 186 4.22 -8.01 -5.06
CA ARG A 186 3.31 -8.15 -3.92
C ARG A 186 3.73 -9.33 -3.06
N TYR A 187 3.64 -9.15 -1.74
CA TYR A 187 4.01 -10.15 -0.76
C TYR A 187 3.03 -10.17 0.40
N ARG A 188 2.89 -11.34 1.01
CA ARG A 188 2.47 -11.48 2.41
C ARG A 188 3.71 -11.42 3.30
N ALA A 189 3.69 -10.62 4.36
CA ALA A 189 4.73 -10.69 5.38
C ALA A 189 4.58 -11.99 6.19
N LYS A 190 5.69 -12.66 6.52
CA LYS A 190 5.65 -13.87 7.36
C LYS A 190 5.10 -13.55 8.73
N GLU A 191 4.26 -14.44 9.22
CA GLU A 191 3.81 -14.44 10.60
C GLU A 191 5.00 -14.75 11.52
N GLN A 192 5.09 -14.00 12.61
CA GLN A 192 6.06 -14.16 13.68
C GLN A 192 5.32 -14.37 14.99
N ALA A 193 6.01 -14.83 16.04
CA ALA A 193 5.38 -15.08 17.34
C ALA A 193 4.72 -13.82 17.96
N THR A 194 5.13 -12.63 17.54
CA THR A 194 4.59 -11.33 17.97
C THR A 194 3.50 -10.78 17.05
N SER A 195 3.19 -11.47 15.95
CA SER A 195 2.26 -10.97 14.94
C SER A 195 0.83 -11.03 15.45
N HIS A 196 0.14 -9.90 15.33
CA HIS A 196 -1.27 -9.74 15.68
C HIS A 196 -2.13 -9.55 14.43
N PHE A 197 -1.57 -8.91 13.40
CA PHE A 197 -2.25 -8.65 12.15
C PHE A 197 -1.46 -9.19 10.96
N PRO A 198 -2.13 -9.81 9.98
CA PRO A 198 -1.48 -10.19 8.74
C PRO A 198 -1.25 -8.93 7.90
N VAL A 199 -0.05 -8.79 7.32
CA VAL A 199 0.38 -7.58 6.61
C VAL A 199 0.77 -7.89 5.17
N ASP A 200 0.28 -7.07 4.25
CA ASP A 200 0.63 -7.11 2.84
C ASP A 200 1.70 -6.05 2.52
N VAL A 201 2.66 -6.40 1.67
CA VAL A 201 3.76 -5.51 1.25
C VAL A 201 3.80 -5.42 -0.26
N GLU A 202 3.82 -4.20 -0.80
CA GLU A 202 4.06 -3.93 -2.22
C GLU A 202 5.38 -3.19 -2.39
N LEU A 203 6.24 -3.69 -3.29
CA LEU A 203 7.50 -3.06 -3.66
C LEU A 203 7.45 -2.58 -5.11
N PHE A 204 7.82 -1.34 -5.35
CA PHE A 204 7.79 -0.70 -6.67
C PHE A 204 9.20 -0.37 -7.12
N TYR A 205 9.62 -0.94 -8.25
CA TYR A 205 10.96 -0.74 -8.81
C TYR A 205 10.88 -0.29 -10.26
N PHE A 206 11.72 0.66 -10.65
CA PHE A 206 12.05 0.86 -12.05
C PHE A 206 13.20 -0.05 -12.45
N GLU A 207 12.97 -0.90 -13.43
CA GLU A 207 14.05 -1.68 -14.01
C GLU A 207 14.76 -0.89 -15.12
N PRO A 208 16.07 -1.15 -15.33
CA PRO A 208 16.78 -0.65 -16.49
C PRO A 208 16.06 -1.04 -17.77
N LYS A 209 16.14 -0.20 -18.80
CA LYS A 209 15.68 -0.60 -20.13
C LYS A 209 16.55 -1.73 -20.66
N ASP A 210 15.96 -2.65 -21.41
CA ASP A 210 16.70 -3.72 -22.09
C ASP A 210 17.84 -3.11 -22.94
N GLY A 211 19.07 -3.62 -22.76
CA GLY A 211 20.29 -3.10 -23.37
C GLY A 211 21.12 -2.14 -22.50
N ASP A 212 20.58 -1.68 -21.37
CA ASP A 212 21.26 -0.83 -20.38
C ASP A 212 21.77 -1.66 -19.18
N GLY A 213 22.29 -2.87 -19.48
CA GLY A 213 22.55 -3.98 -18.55
C GLY A 213 23.59 -3.71 -17.45
N ASN A 214 23.99 -2.46 -17.25
CA ASN A 214 24.92 -2.02 -16.22
C ASN A 214 24.26 -1.10 -15.18
N ARG A 215 22.95 -0.86 -15.26
CA ARG A 215 22.20 -0.08 -14.24
C ARG A 215 21.49 -1.00 -13.26
N GLU A 216 21.52 -0.62 -11.99
CA GLU A 216 20.77 -1.34 -10.95
C GLU A 216 19.28 -0.99 -11.01
N PRO A 217 18.38 -1.92 -10.67
CA PRO A 217 16.98 -1.60 -10.37
C PRO A 217 16.90 -0.49 -9.33
N ARG A 218 15.95 0.43 -9.53
CA ARG A 218 15.79 1.61 -8.68
C ARG A 218 14.50 1.50 -7.90
N LEU A 219 14.59 1.56 -6.58
CA LEU A 219 13.43 1.59 -5.72
C LEU A 219 12.69 2.91 -5.91
N ASP A 220 11.39 2.80 -6.11
CA ASP A 220 10.48 3.92 -6.32
C ASP A 220 9.61 4.13 -5.08
N ALA A 221 8.92 3.07 -4.66
CA ALA A 221 8.01 3.13 -3.52
C ALA A 221 7.92 1.79 -2.77
N ILE A 222 7.44 1.88 -1.53
CA ILE A 222 7.06 0.76 -0.68
C ILE A 222 5.68 1.07 -0.10
N ARG A 223 4.77 0.09 -0.16
CA ARG A 223 3.50 0.13 0.56
C ARG A 223 3.42 -1.05 1.51
N ILE A 224 2.99 -0.80 2.75
CA ILE A 224 2.77 -1.82 3.77
C ILE A 224 1.37 -1.59 4.33
N THR A 225 0.51 -2.61 4.32
CA THR A 225 -0.90 -2.45 4.69
C THR A 225 -1.35 -3.60 5.58
N ARG A 226 -2.07 -3.29 6.66
CA ARG A 226 -2.80 -4.31 7.42
C ARG A 226 -3.91 -4.91 6.56
N SER A 227 -3.96 -6.23 6.52
CA SER A 227 -4.92 -6.98 5.72
C SER A 227 -6.21 -7.18 6.52
N TYR A 228 -6.93 -6.09 6.73
CA TYR A 228 -8.21 -6.11 7.43
C TYR A 228 -9.31 -6.77 6.60
N PRO A 229 -10.29 -7.42 7.25
CA PRO A 229 -11.49 -7.89 6.58
C PRO A 229 -12.23 -6.73 5.90
N TYR A 230 -12.70 -6.97 4.66
CA TYR A 230 -13.58 -6.04 3.99
C TYR A 230 -15.00 -6.15 4.57
N LEU A 231 -15.51 -5.04 5.10
CA LEU A 231 -16.85 -4.96 5.71
C LEU A 231 -17.60 -3.74 5.20
N THR A 232 -18.71 -3.99 4.49
CA THR A 232 -19.67 -2.94 4.11
C THR A 232 -20.57 -2.55 5.29
N PRO A 233 -21.28 -1.41 5.22
CA PRO A 233 -22.29 -1.06 6.23
C PRO A 233 -23.32 -2.17 6.47
N GLU A 234 -23.78 -2.84 5.42
CA GLU A 234 -24.74 -3.96 5.53
C GLU A 234 -24.12 -5.18 6.21
N MET A 235 -22.86 -5.49 5.89
CA MET A 235 -22.13 -6.57 6.56
C MET A 235 -21.94 -6.28 8.05
N ARG A 236 -21.59 -5.04 8.41
CA ARG A 236 -21.48 -4.62 9.82
C ARG A 236 -22.82 -4.70 10.54
N LYS A 237 -23.91 -4.22 9.93
CA LYS A 237 -25.25 -4.34 10.49
C LYS A 237 -25.62 -5.80 10.80
N LYS A 238 -25.39 -6.70 9.83
CA LYS A 238 -25.62 -8.13 10.02
C LYS A 238 -24.78 -8.69 11.17
N ARG A 239 -23.49 -8.32 11.26
CA ARG A 239 -22.63 -8.74 12.37
C ARG A 239 -23.14 -8.26 13.73
N ARG A 240 -23.60 -7.01 13.84
CA ARG A 240 -24.21 -6.50 15.08
C ARG A 240 -25.45 -7.29 15.47
N GLU A 241 -26.32 -7.60 14.53
CA GLU A 241 -27.52 -8.42 14.77
C GLU A 241 -27.14 -9.84 15.26
N GLU A 242 -26.14 -10.46 14.63
CA GLU A 242 -25.58 -11.76 15.08
C GLU A 242 -25.01 -11.69 16.51
N GLU A 243 -24.31 -10.61 16.86
CA GLU A 243 -23.76 -10.40 18.21
C GLU A 243 -24.82 -10.14 19.28
N GLN A 244 -25.90 -9.42 18.92
CA GLN A 244 -27.02 -9.17 19.82
C GLN A 244 -27.80 -10.46 20.10
N GLN A 245 -28.04 -11.28 19.08
CA GLN A 245 -28.71 -12.57 19.25
C GLN A 245 -27.92 -13.49 20.20
N LYS A 246 -26.59 -13.57 20.03
CA LYS A 246 -25.72 -14.36 20.91
C LYS A 246 -25.67 -13.88 22.37
N LYS A 247 -26.02 -12.64 22.66
CA LYS A 247 -26.09 -12.10 24.03
C LYS A 247 -27.42 -12.41 24.73
N HIS A 248 -28.42 -12.86 23.97
CA HIS A 248 -29.76 -13.18 24.46
C HIS A 248 -30.04 -14.70 24.57
N ASP A 249 -29.10 -15.53 24.10
CA ASP A 249 -29.05 -16.98 24.29
C ASP A 249 -28.17 -17.36 25.51
#